data_AF-A0A531K097-F1
#
_entry.id   AF-A0A531K097-F1
#
_cell.length_a   1.000
_cell.length_b   1.000
_cell.length_c   1.000
_cell.angle_alpha   90.00
_cell.angle_beta   90.00
_cell.angle_gamma   90.00
#
_symmetry.space_group_name_H-M   'P 1'
#
loop_
_entity.id
_entity.type
_entity.pdbx_description
1 polymer ?
#
loop_
_entity_poly.entity_id
_entity_poly.type
_entity_poly.pdbx_seq_one_letter_code
_entity_poly.pdbx_strand_id
1 'polypeptide(L)' 'KVVLSQGDNVLVGCKLTVQMKSGLAQVDPCGGGRVMMSITPPKSGAANP' A
#
# COMPACT_ATOMS: atom_id res chain seq x y z
N LYS A 1 -0.08 10.67 9.86
CA LYS A 1 -0.68 10.31 8.56
C LYS A 1 0.46 9.99 7.61
N VAL A 2 0.51 8.77 7.09
CA VAL A 2 1.49 8.32 6.11
C VAL A 2 0.76 7.87 4.85
N VAL A 3 1.41 8.06 3.71
CA VAL A 3 0.90 7.61 2.41
C VAL A 3 2.02 6.80 1.76
N LEU A 4 1.71 5.57 1.40
CA LEU A 4 2.58 4.70 0.61
C LEU A 4 1.98 4.60 -0.79
N SER A 5 2.79 4.88 -1.80
CA SER A 5 2.40 4.82 -3.20
C SER A 5 3.28 3.86 -3.96
N GLN A 6 2.67 2.98 -4.76
CA GLN A 6 3.36 2.06 -5.65
C GLN A 6 2.66 2.06 -7.01
N GLY A 7 3.22 2.79 -7.97
CA GLY A 7 2.52 3.13 -9.21
C GLY A 7 1.23 3.89 -8.89
N ASP A 8 0.10 3.44 -9.45
CA ASP A 8 -1.23 4.01 -9.21
C ASP A 8 -1.93 3.44 -7.95
N ASN A 9 -1.24 2.59 -7.18
CA ASN A 9 -1.78 2.06 -5.93
C ASN A 9 -1.42 2.96 -4.75
N VAL A 10 -2.37 3.16 -3.84
CA VAL A 10 -2.20 4.08 -2.70
C VAL A 10 -2.71 3.42 -1.42
N LEU A 11 -1.86 3.40 -0.38
CA LEU A 11 -2.21 3.01 0.97
C LEU A 11 -2.05 4.20 1.92
N VAL A 12 -3.06 4.44 2.76
CA VAL A 12 -3.07 5.54 3.73
C VAL A 12 -3.29 5.00 5.14
N GLY A 13 -2.41 5.40 6.06
CA GLY A 13 -2.49 4.99 7.46
C GLY A 13 -1.81 5.98 8.41
N CYS A 14 -1.50 5.53 9.62
CA CYS A 14 -0.82 6.35 10.64
C CYS A 14 0.66 6.05 10.80
N LYS A 15 1.07 4.80 10.61
CA LYS A 15 2.46 4.36 10.72
C LYS A 15 2.83 3.50 9.52
N LEU A 16 4.04 3.71 9.01
CA LEU A 16 4.65 2.90 7.95
C LEU A 16 5.90 2.25 8.54
N THR A 17 5.99 0.93 8.46
CA THR A 17 7.18 0.16 8.84
C THR A 17 7.72 -0.52 7.59
N VAL A 18 9.00 -0.35 7.27
CA VAL A 18 9.61 -0.96 6.08
C VAL A 18 10.84 -1.76 6.45
N GLN A 19 10.90 -3.01 5.99
CA GLN A 19 12.10 -3.83 6.06
C GLN A 19 12.99 -3.49 4.88
N MET A 20 14.00 -2.64 5.11
CA MET A 20 14.82 -2.08 4.02
C MET A 20 15.57 -3.13 3.20
N LYS A 21 15.94 -4.26 3.81
CA LYS A 21 16.64 -5.34 3.11
C LYS A 21 15.77 -6.11 2.12
N SER A 22 14.48 -6.31 2.44
CA SER A 22 13.54 -7.08 1.61
C SER A 22 12.60 -6.20 0.79
N GLY A 23 12.47 -4.92 1.16
CA GLY A 23 11.50 -3.99 0.58
C GLY A 23 10.06 -4.16 1.09
N LEU A 24 9.81 -5.05 2.08
CA LEU A 24 8.48 -5.26 2.62
C LEU A 24 8.01 -4.03 3.41
N ALA A 25 6.84 -3.51 3.06
CA ALA A 25 6.21 -2.38 3.73
C ALA A 25 4.90 -2.79 4.41
N GLN A 26 4.71 -2.36 5.65
CA GLN A 26 3.50 -2.56 6.45
C GLN A 26 2.95 -1.21 6.88
N VAL A 27 1.64 -1.03 6.71
CA VAL A 27 0.92 0.19 7.08
C VAL A 27 -0.07 -0.13 8.19
N ASP A 28 0.02 0.58 9.31
CA ASP A 28 -0.87 0.38 10.46
C ASP A 28 -1.99 1.46 10.51
N PRO A 29 -3.19 1.12 10.99
CA PRO A 29 -4.31 2.04 11.10
C PRO A 29 -4.08 3.13 12.15
N CYS A 30 -4.86 4.20 12.05
CA CYS A 30 -4.91 5.25 13.08
C CYS A 30 -5.81 4.81 14.24
N GLY A 31 -5.24 4.57 15.43
CA GLY A 31 -5.95 4.45 16.71
C GLY A 31 -7.26 3.66 16.68
N GLY A 32 -7.19 2.33 16.49
CA GLY A 32 -8.36 1.45 16.45
C GLY A 32 -9.21 1.54 15.16
N GLY A 33 -8.88 2.45 14.24
CA GLY A 33 -9.51 2.59 12.94
C GLY A 33 -9.03 1.56 11.90
N ARG A 34 -9.20 1.89 10.61
CA ARG A 34 -8.81 1.05 9.47
C ARG A 34 -7.78 1.74 8.59
N VAL A 35 -6.99 0.93 7.89
CA VAL A 35 -6.17 1.37 6.77
C VAL A 35 -7.07 1.57 5.55
N MET A 36 -6.82 2.62 4.77
CA MET A 36 -7.50 2.83 3.50
C MET A 36 -6.56 2.42 2.36
N MET A 37 -7.03 1.55 1.47
CA MET A 37 -6.27 1.04 0.34
C MET A 37 -7.06 1.26 -0.95
N SER A 38 -6.40 1.87 -1.93
CA SER A 38 -6.89 2.02 -3.30
C SER A 38 -5.98 1.20 -4.21
N ILE A 39 -6.51 0.10 -4.75
CA ILE A 39 -5.80 -0.76 -5.69
C ILE A 39 -6.31 -0.42 -7.08
N THR A 40 -5.41 0.04 -7.94
CA THR A 40 -5.72 0.25 -9.34
C THR A 40 -5.61 -1.10 -10.04
N PRO A 41 -6.69 -1.61 -10.66
CA PRO A 41 -6.63 -2.87 -11.37
C PRO A 41 -5.60 -2.76 -12.50
N PRO A 42 -4.85 -3.84 -12.78
CA PRO A 42 -3.97 -3.85 -13.94
C PRO A 42 -4.80 -3.52 -15.18
N LYS A 43 -4.23 -2.70 -16.09
CA LYS A 43 -4.89 -2.44 -17.38
C LYS A 43 -5.20 -3.79 -18.02
N SER A 44 -6.46 -4.00 -18.38
CA SER A 44 -6.94 -5.20 -19.09
C SER A 44 -6.00 -5.47 -20.27
N GLY A 45 -5.18 -6.50 -20.14
CA GLY A 45 -4.02 -6.75 -21.01
C GLY A 45 -2.79 -7.29 -20.27
N ALA A 46 -2.68 -7.07 -18.96
CA ALA A 46 -1.69 -7.76 -18.12
C ALA A 46 -2.31 -8.97 -17.41
N ALA A 47 -2.95 -9.86 -18.19
CA ALA A 47 -3.08 -11.26 -17.79
C ALA A 47 -1.76 -11.95 -18.19
N ASN A 48 -1.13 -12.61 -17.23
CA ASN A 48 0.15 -13.33 -17.37
C ASN A 48 0.21 -14.20 -18.63
N PRO A 49 1.37 -14.34 -19.31
CA PRO A 49 1.76 -15.64 -19.86
C PRO A 49 2.11 -16.63 -18.74
#